data_AF-A0A8S8Y5C4-F1
#
_entry.id   AF-A0A8S8Y5C4-F1
#
_cell.length_a   1.000
_cell.length_b   1.000
_cell.length_c   1.000
_cell.angle_alpha   90.00
_cell.angle_beta   90.00
_cell.angle_gamma   90.00
#
_symmetry.space_group_name_H-M   'P 1'
#
loop_
_entity.id
_entity.type
_entity.pdbx_description
1 polymer ?
#
loop_
_entity_poly.entity_id
_entity_poly.type
_entity_poly.pdbx_seq_one_letter_code
_entity_poly.pdbx_strand_id
1 'polypeptide(L)'
;MARDAALAATTDVATVVARGHRIGDDVASLPIVLGSYTEVVDGDTNTYDIETFNHGHATRKAKAMFEALGLGEDLRRAREGRKIRAGKGTMRGRVHKTPKSVLLVVSRKEGLAHAVRNLPALTSWRSRTSARKTSPPVARSVA
;
A
#
# COMPACT_ATOMS: atom_id res chain seq x y z
N MET A 1 -3.41 -18.85 -10.87
CA MET A 1 -2.01 -19.19 -11.15
C MET A 1 -1.10 -17.97 -11.11
N ALA A 2 -1.11 -17.06 -12.11
CA ALA A 2 -0.15 -15.93 -12.13
C ALA A 2 -0.27 -14.95 -10.94
N ARG A 3 -1.50 -14.66 -10.48
CA ARG A 3 -1.74 -13.78 -9.31
C ARG A 3 -1.24 -14.40 -8.01
N ASP A 4 -1.51 -15.68 -7.82
CA ASP A 4 -1.19 -16.41 -6.60
C ASP A 4 0.33 -16.59 -6.47
N ALA A 5 1.01 -16.86 -7.59
CA ALA A 5 2.46 -16.88 -7.67
C ALA A 5 3.07 -15.51 -7.33
N ALA A 6 2.49 -14.42 -7.84
CA ALA A 6 2.95 -13.08 -7.53
C ALA A 6 2.76 -12.71 -6.05
N LEU A 7 1.65 -13.13 -5.43
CA LEU A 7 1.41 -12.95 -3.99
C LEU A 7 2.39 -13.77 -3.16
N ALA A 8 2.63 -15.03 -3.50
CA ALA A 8 3.62 -15.87 -2.82
C ALA A 8 5.03 -15.26 -2.88
N ALA A 9 5.42 -14.68 -4.03
CA ALA A 9 6.70 -14.01 -4.19
C ALA A 9 6.85 -12.74 -3.32
N THR A 10 5.75 -12.13 -2.84
CA THR A 10 5.84 -10.98 -1.92
C THR A 10 6.18 -11.37 -0.49
N THR A 11 6.01 -12.64 -0.12
CA THR A 11 6.36 -13.16 1.22
C THR A 11 7.87 -13.38 1.36
N ASP A 12 8.58 -13.67 0.26
CA ASP A 12 10.02 -13.87 0.27
C ASP A 12 10.79 -12.54 0.20
N VAL A 13 11.48 -12.21 1.28
CA VAL A 13 12.30 -11.00 1.39
C VAL A 13 13.45 -11.01 0.37
N ALA A 14 14.06 -12.18 0.12
CA ALA A 14 15.20 -12.28 -0.79
C ALA A 14 14.79 -11.90 -2.22
N THR A 15 13.65 -12.39 -2.70
CA THR A 15 13.07 -12.01 -4.00
C THR A 15 12.76 -10.51 -4.08
N VAL A 16 12.24 -9.91 -3.01
CA VAL A 16 11.90 -8.47 -2.98
C VAL A 16 13.15 -7.59 -3.00
N VAL A 17 14.19 -7.95 -2.26
CA VAL A 17 15.49 -7.25 -2.27
C VAL A 17 16.20 -7.44 -3.61
N ALA A 18 16.18 -8.65 -4.19
CA ALA A 18 16.75 -8.93 -5.52
C ALA A 18 16.08 -8.12 -6.64
N ARG A 19 14.79 -7.80 -6.49
CA ARG A 19 14.07 -6.87 -7.38
C ARG A 19 14.53 -5.41 -7.23
N GLY A 20 15.31 -5.12 -6.20
CA GLY A 20 16.01 -3.86 -5.95
C GLY A 20 15.38 -2.98 -4.87
N HIS A 21 14.39 -3.48 -4.11
CA HIS A 21 13.81 -2.74 -2.99
C HIS A 21 14.80 -2.60 -1.84
N ARG A 22 14.79 -1.45 -1.16
CA ARG A 22 15.62 -1.19 0.01
C ARG A 22 14.77 -1.25 1.27
N ILE A 23 14.89 -2.35 1.98
CA ILE A 23 14.14 -2.60 3.21
C ILE A 23 15.15 -2.46 4.37
N GLY A 24 14.76 -1.81 5.45
CA GLY A 24 15.58 -1.73 6.66
C GLY A 24 15.74 -3.11 7.30
N ASP A 25 16.88 -3.32 7.97
CA ASP A 25 17.22 -4.59 8.62
C ASP A 25 16.21 -4.97 9.73
N ASP A 26 15.49 -3.98 10.26
CA ASP A 26 14.46 -4.13 11.30
C ASP A 26 13.19 -4.84 10.80
N VAL A 27 13.00 -4.98 9.48
CA VAL A 27 11.83 -5.64 8.90
C VAL A 27 12.07 -7.14 8.79
N ALA A 28 11.69 -7.87 9.83
CA ALA A 28 11.91 -9.32 9.91
C ALA A 28 11.06 -10.17 8.94
N SER A 29 9.91 -9.66 8.48
CA SER A 29 9.03 -10.43 7.58
C SER A 29 8.16 -9.56 6.67
N LEU A 30 7.83 -10.11 5.50
CA LEU A 30 6.84 -9.58 4.58
C LEU A 30 5.73 -10.65 4.41
N PRO A 31 4.47 -10.26 4.18
CA PRO A 31 3.94 -8.89 4.13
C PRO A 31 3.77 -8.25 5.52
N ILE A 32 4.00 -6.94 5.63
CA ILE A 32 3.70 -6.18 6.85
C ILE A 32 2.18 -5.96 6.93
N VAL A 33 1.55 -6.57 7.94
CA VAL A 33 0.13 -6.38 8.22
C VAL A 33 -0.02 -5.37 9.35
N LEU A 34 -0.55 -4.20 9.02
CA LEU A 34 -0.91 -3.19 10.01
C LEU A 34 -2.31 -3.54 10.55
N GLY A 35 -2.38 -3.96 11.82
CA GLY A 35 -3.64 -4.18 12.51
C GLY A 35 -4.31 -2.86 12.90
N SER A 36 -5.63 -2.87 13.10
CA SER A 36 -6.32 -1.77 13.79
C SER A 36 -5.78 -1.64 15.21
N TYR A 37 -5.32 -0.45 15.58
CA TYR A 37 -4.81 -0.18 16.93
C TYR A 37 -5.95 0.33 17.81
N THR A 38 -6.23 -0.39 18.88
CA THR A 38 -7.22 0.02 19.88
C THR A 38 -6.46 0.43 21.13
N GLU A 39 -6.58 1.70 21.51
CA GLU A 39 -5.98 2.26 22.71
C GLU A 39 -7.10 2.55 23.71
N VAL A 40 -6.97 2.06 24.94
CA VAL A 40 -7.89 2.37 26.03
C VAL A 40 -7.23 3.46 26.85
N VAL A 41 -7.77 4.68 26.75
CA VAL A 41 -7.35 5.82 27.58
C VAL A 41 -8.58 6.26 28.37
N ASP A 42 -8.44 6.36 29.69
CA ASP A 42 -9.48 6.83 30.63
C ASP A 42 -10.82 6.09 30.55
N GLY A 43 -10.80 4.77 30.31
CA GLY A 43 -12.00 3.93 30.29
C GLY A 43 -12.79 3.94 28.98
N ASP A 44 -12.40 4.79 28.03
CA ASP A 44 -12.97 4.82 26.68
C ASP A 44 -12.08 4.04 25.70
N THR A 45 -12.70 3.06 25.02
CA THR A 45 -12.04 2.22 24.01
C THR A 45 -11.99 2.98 22.68
N ASN A 46 -10.92 3.71 22.43
CA ASN A 46 -10.72 4.42 21.16
C ASN A 46 -10.09 3.46 20.14
N THR A 47 -10.90 3.04 19.16
CA THR A 47 -10.42 2.25 18.01
C THR A 47 -9.89 3.21 16.96
N TYR A 48 -8.57 3.31 16.84
CA TYR A 48 -7.94 4.07 15.78
C TYR A 48 -7.86 3.21 14.53
N ASP A 49 -8.83 3.42 13.64
CA ASP A 49 -8.74 2.89 12.29
C ASP A 49 -7.63 3.62 11.53
N ILE A 50 -6.55 2.90 11.22
CA ILE A 50 -5.43 3.40 10.42
C ILE A 50 -5.91 3.86 9.04
N GLU A 51 -7.06 3.37 8.55
CA GLU A 51 -7.65 3.84 7.29
C GLU A 51 -8.34 5.21 7.44
N THR A 52 -8.78 5.59 8.64
CA THR A 52 -9.48 6.85 8.93
C THR A 52 -8.47 7.96 9.30
N PHE A 53 -7.60 8.32 8.35
CA PHE A 53 -6.70 9.45 8.53
C PHE A 53 -7.47 10.78 8.48
N ASN A 54 -7.39 11.57 9.56
CA ASN A 54 -7.88 12.95 9.60
C ASN A 54 -7.18 13.81 8.50
N HIS A 55 -7.93 14.70 7.85
CA HIS A 55 -7.55 15.45 6.66
C HIS A 55 -6.36 16.42 6.87
N GLY A 56 -6.04 16.77 8.12
CA GLY A 56 -4.86 17.58 8.45
C GLY A 56 -3.55 16.79 8.37
N HIS A 57 -2.70 17.13 7.38
CA HIS A 57 -1.33 16.61 7.21
C HIS A 57 -1.18 15.09 7.02
N ALA A 58 -2.18 14.44 6.43
CA ALA A 58 -2.20 12.98 6.26
C ALA A 58 -0.94 12.41 5.56
N THR A 59 -0.41 13.09 4.52
CA THR A 59 0.80 12.63 3.81
C THR A 59 2.06 12.67 4.68
N ARG A 60 2.19 13.67 5.56
CA ARG A 60 3.35 13.77 6.47
C ARG A 60 3.33 12.65 7.50
N LYS A 61 2.15 12.38 8.06
CA LYS A 61 1.94 11.27 9.00
C LYS A 61 2.19 9.91 8.33
N ALA A 62 1.68 9.72 7.11
CA ALA A 62 1.94 8.51 6.33
C ALA A 62 3.44 8.31 6.06
N LYS A 63 4.17 9.38 5.72
CA LYS A 63 5.64 9.31 5.54
C LYS A 63 6.34 8.85 6.82
N ALA A 64 5.99 9.45 7.97
CA ALA A 64 6.56 9.08 9.26
C ALA A 64 6.25 7.63 9.65
N MET A 65 5.04 7.14 9.35
CA MET A 65 4.66 5.74 9.54
C MET A 65 5.54 4.79 8.72
N PHE A 66 5.73 5.06 7.42
CA PHE A 66 6.61 4.22 6.59
C PHE A 66 8.08 4.28 7.02
N GLU A 67 8.54 5.41 7.56
CA GLU A 67 9.88 5.53 8.13
C GLU A 67 10.02 4.70 9.41
N ALA A 68 9.04 4.75 10.32
CA ALA A 68 9.01 3.93 11.53
C ALA A 68 8.92 2.42 11.22
N LEU A 69 8.30 2.04 10.10
CA LEU A 69 8.23 0.65 9.63
C LEU A 69 9.51 0.20 8.88
N GLY A 70 10.57 1.01 8.82
CA GLY A 70 11.81 0.63 8.13
C GLY A 70 11.73 0.68 6.59
N LEU A 71 10.68 1.28 6.03
CA LEU A 71 10.48 1.43 4.57
C LEU A 71 10.88 2.83 4.05
N GLY A 72 11.43 3.67 4.91
CA GLY A 72 11.88 5.03 4.56
C GLY A 72 12.91 5.05 3.45
N GLU A 73 13.88 4.13 3.47
CA GLU A 73 14.92 4.03 2.45
C GLU A 73 14.37 3.62 1.08
N ASP A 74 13.32 2.79 1.02
CA ASP A 74 12.66 2.46 -0.24
C ASP A 74 11.93 3.66 -0.83
N LEU A 75 11.28 4.46 0.02
CA LEU A 75 10.62 5.71 -0.38
C LEU A 75 11.64 6.74 -0.89
N ARG A 76 12.77 6.88 -0.21
CA ARG A 76 13.87 7.78 -0.60
C ARG A 76 14.46 7.35 -1.95
N ARG A 77 14.79 6.06 -2.11
CA ARG A 77 15.22 5.46 -3.40
C ARG A 77 14.25 5.81 -4.51
N ALA A 78 12.95 5.73 -4.24
CA ALA A 78 11.96 5.95 -5.28
C ALA A 78 11.78 7.42 -5.65
N ARG A 79 11.97 8.33 -4.69
CA ARG A 79 12.01 9.77 -4.91
C ARG A 79 13.22 10.19 -5.75
N GLU A 80 14.41 9.76 -5.34
CA GLU A 80 15.68 10.10 -6.01
C GLU A 80 15.83 9.39 -7.36
N GLY A 81 15.27 8.19 -7.50
CA GLY A 81 15.33 7.39 -8.73
C GLY A 81 14.46 7.92 -9.88
N ARG A 82 13.73 9.02 -9.69
CA ARG A 82 12.92 9.64 -10.75
C ARG A 82 13.82 10.32 -11.78
N LYS A 83 13.91 9.73 -12.97
CA LYS A 83 14.78 10.20 -14.06
C LYS A 83 13.98 10.62 -15.30
N ILE A 84 14.56 11.46 -16.15
CA ILE A 84 13.99 11.81 -17.46
C ILE A 84 14.14 10.60 -18.40
N ARG A 85 13.08 10.28 -19.15
CA ARG A 85 13.12 9.21 -20.16
C ARG A 85 13.98 9.64 -21.34
N ALA A 86 14.78 8.71 -21.84
CA ALA A 86 15.49 8.90 -23.10
C ALA A 86 14.52 8.80 -24.31
N GLY A 87 14.84 9.53 -25.37
CA GLY A 87 14.18 9.42 -26.68
C GLY A 87 12.82 10.11 -26.78
N LYS A 88 12.07 9.71 -27.83
CA LYS A 88 10.81 10.37 -28.26
C LYS A 88 9.66 10.27 -27.25
N GLY A 89 9.77 9.43 -26.22
CA GLY A 89 8.76 9.33 -25.16
C GLY A 89 8.54 10.64 -24.41
N THR A 90 9.60 11.45 -24.28
CA THR A 90 9.56 12.76 -23.63
C THR A 90 8.68 13.75 -24.40
N MET A 91 8.75 13.74 -25.74
CA MET A 91 7.89 14.58 -26.60
C MET A 91 6.40 14.22 -26.51
N ARG A 92 6.07 12.99 -26.11
CA ARG A 92 4.68 12.52 -25.97
C ARG A 92 4.14 12.71 -24.55
N GLY A 93 4.74 13.59 -23.75
CA GLY A 93 4.33 13.88 -22.38
C GLY A 93 4.73 12.82 -21.35
N ARG A 94 5.51 11.79 -21.72
CA ARG A 94 6.00 10.75 -20.80
C ARG A 94 7.42 11.07 -20.31
N VAL A 95 7.60 12.25 -19.76
CA VAL A 95 8.92 12.80 -19.41
C VAL A 95 9.63 11.99 -18.32
N HIS A 96 8.94 11.58 -17.25
CA HIS A 96 9.61 10.98 -16.08
C HIS A 96 9.38 9.49 -15.91
N LYS A 97 10.44 8.71 -15.74
CA LYS A 97 10.40 7.32 -15.26
C LYS A 97 10.67 7.31 -13.76
N THR A 98 9.67 6.89 -12.99
CA THR A 98 9.79 6.67 -11.54
C THR A 98 9.89 5.17 -11.29
N PRO A 99 10.88 4.69 -10.50
CA PRO A 99 10.91 3.31 -10.02
C PRO A 99 9.66 3.00 -9.18
N LYS A 100 9.37 1.72 -8.94
CA LYS A 100 8.26 1.30 -8.08
C LYS A 100 8.78 1.01 -6.67
N SER A 101 8.05 1.46 -5.65
CA SER A 101 8.34 1.17 -4.24
C SER A 101 7.24 0.28 -3.65
N VAL A 102 6.65 0.69 -2.53
CA VAL A 102 5.72 -0.09 -1.72
C VAL A 102 4.34 -0.19 -2.38
N LEU A 103 3.76 -1.37 -2.28
CA LEU A 103 2.35 -1.63 -2.57
C LEU A 103 1.57 -1.60 -1.25
N LEU A 104 0.71 -0.60 -1.09
CA LEU A 104 -0.22 -0.54 0.04
C LEU A 104 -1.53 -1.20 -0.37
N VAL A 105 -1.96 -2.23 0.36
CA VAL A 105 -3.26 -2.86 0.18
C VAL A 105 -4.21 -2.37 1.27
N VAL A 106 -5.32 -1.76 0.86
CA VAL A 106 -6.35 -1.21 1.76
C VAL A 106 -7.71 -1.84 1.46
N SER A 107 -8.58 -1.89 2.47
CA SER A 107 -9.95 -2.37 2.30
C SER A 107 -10.86 -1.27 1.73
N ARG A 108 -10.68 -0.03 2.21
CA ARG A 108 -11.36 1.18 1.73
C ARG A 108 -10.37 2.15 1.11
N LYS A 109 -10.82 2.90 0.11
CA LYS A 109 -9.98 3.90 -0.60
C LYS A 109 -10.00 5.27 0.07
N GLU A 110 -10.52 5.37 1.29
CA GLU A 110 -10.66 6.63 2.01
C GLU A 110 -9.46 6.85 2.94
N GLY A 111 -9.24 8.10 3.36
CA GLY A 111 -8.17 8.50 4.29
C GLY A 111 -6.75 8.11 3.85
N LEU A 112 -6.26 6.95 4.30
CA LEU A 112 -4.89 6.49 4.06
C LEU A 112 -4.55 6.39 2.56
N ALA A 113 -5.46 5.87 1.73
CA ALA A 113 -5.21 5.77 0.29
C ALA A 113 -5.05 7.14 -0.38
N HIS A 114 -5.73 8.17 0.14
CA HIS A 114 -5.55 9.56 -0.29
C HIS A 114 -4.22 10.14 0.23
N ALA A 115 -3.87 9.85 1.49
CA ALA A 115 -2.64 10.31 2.12
C ALA A 115 -1.39 9.86 1.35
N VAL A 116 -1.38 8.62 0.87
CA VAL A 116 -0.24 8.02 0.17
C VAL A 116 -0.18 8.34 -1.33
N ARG A 117 -1.26 8.85 -1.93
CA ARG A 117 -1.31 9.17 -3.37
C ARG A 117 -0.24 10.16 -3.81
N ASN A 118 0.14 11.07 -2.91
CA ASN A 118 1.16 12.09 -3.18
C ASN A 118 2.59 11.61 -2.84
N LEU A 119 2.75 10.43 -2.24
CA LEU A 119 4.07 9.87 -1.96
C LEU A 119 4.68 9.29 -3.26
N PRO A 120 5.99 9.47 -3.46
CA PRO A 120 6.65 9.03 -4.68
C PRO A 120 6.60 7.50 -4.79
N ALA A 121 6.16 7.04 -5.97
CA ALA A 121 6.15 5.64 -6.40
C ALA A 121 5.28 4.64 -5.61
N LEU A 122 4.62 5.09 -4.55
CA LEU A 122 3.73 4.27 -3.76
C LEU A 122 2.43 4.03 -4.53
N THR A 123 1.99 2.77 -4.59
CA THR A 123 0.74 2.39 -5.26
C THR A 123 -0.23 1.87 -4.21
N SER A 124 -1.43 2.43 -4.13
CA SER A 124 -2.51 1.88 -3.31
C SER A 124 -3.39 0.96 -4.16
N TRP A 125 -3.72 -0.23 -3.63
CA TRP A 125 -4.63 -1.17 -4.24
C TRP A 125 -5.77 -1.50 -3.28
N ARG A 126 -6.99 -1.50 -3.79
CA ARG A 126 -8.18 -1.88 -3.00
C ARG A 126 -8.39 -3.37 -3.11
N SER A 127 -8.42 -4.09 -1.99
CA SER A 127 -8.87 -5.47 -1.99
C SER A 127 -10.31 -5.54 -2.51
N ARG A 128 -10.49 -6.21 -3.66
CA ARG A 128 -11.82 -6.53 -4.18
C ARG A 128 -12.20 -7.89 -3.63
N THR A 129 -12.50 -7.95 -2.34
CA THR A 129 -13.01 -9.18 -1.71
C THR A 129 -14.45 -9.37 -2.19
N SER A 130 -14.65 -10.08 -3.30
CA SER A 130 -15.99 -10.44 -3.77
C SER A 130 -16.51 -11.65 -2.99
N ALA A 131 -16.91 -11.44 -1.74
CA ALA A 131 -17.62 -12.44 -0.93
C ALA A 131 -19.15 -12.44 -1.17
N ARG A 132 -19.64 -11.78 -2.22
CA ARG A 132 -21.09 -11.61 -2.50
C ARG A 132 -21.64 -12.44 -3.66
N LYS A 133 -20.90 -13.42 -4.18
CA LYS A 133 -21.39 -14.31 -5.25
C LYS A 133 -21.52 -15.78 -4.85
N THR A 134 -21.54 -16.06 -3.54
CA THR A 134 -21.91 -17.36 -2.96
C THR A 134 -23.20 -17.20 -2.18
N SER A 135 -24.28 -16.96 -2.91
CA SER A 135 -25.62 -17.31 -2.47
C SER A 135 -26.34 -17.81 -3.71
N PRO A 136 -26.73 -19.10 -3.79
CA PRO A 136 -27.61 -19.53 -4.87
C PRO A 136 -28.89 -18.67 -4.78
N PRO A 137 -29.50 -18.25 -5.90
CA PRO A 137 -30.81 -17.65 -5.84
C PRO A 137 -31.77 -18.69 -5.25
N VAL A 138 -32.12 -18.51 -3.97
CA VAL A 138 -33.21 -19.26 -3.34
C VAL A 138 -34.45 -18.92 -4.15
N ALA A 139 -35.02 -19.93 -4.79
CA ALA A 139 -36.26 -19.82 -5.53
C ALA A 139 -37.32 -19.17 -4.64
N ARG A 140 -37.76 -17.97 -5.00
CA ARG A 140 -38.96 -17.37 -4.44
C ARG A 140 -40.15 -17.94 -5.22
N SER A 141 -40.72 -19.01 -4.69
CA SER A 141 -42.09 -19.44 -4.94
C SER A 141 -43.02 -18.41 -4.29
N VAL A 142 -43.71 -17.61 -5.10
CA VAL A 142 -45.00 -16.89 -4.88
C VAL A 142 -45.34 -16.31 -6.28
N ALA A 143 -46.47 -16.53 -6.95
CA ALA A 143 -47.77 -17.13 -6.66
C ALA A 143 -48.17 -18.06 -7.83
#